data_AF-A0A6P2BTA3-F1
#
_entry.id   AF-A0A6P2BTA3-F1
#
_cell.length_a   1.000
_cell.length_b   1.000
_cell.length_c   1.000
_cell.angle_alpha   90.00
_cell.angle_beta   90.00
_cell.angle_gamma   90.00
#
_symmetry.space_group_name_H-M   'P 1'
#
loop_
_entity.id
_entity.type
_entity.pdbx_description
1 polymer ?
#
loop_
_entity_poly.entity_id
_entity_poly.type
_entity_poly.pdbx_seq_one_letter_code
_entity_poly.pdbx_strand_id
1 'polypeptide(L)'
;MGPTLVPGENGFDGFARYGFRVPFTLVSPWSRRNYVSHRLFDHTSILKLVEIKWNLPALTFRDANANAMLDMLDLHKPAFAEPPHLAIPIAAADPSSLTCSTTGPGTIPPPGSVTG
;
A
#
# COMPACT_ATOMS: atom_id res chain seq x y z
N MET A 1 7.79 -18.29 -4.03
CA MET A 1 8.21 -19.66 -3.70
C MET A 1 8.75 -19.62 -2.27
N GLY A 2 8.17 -20.39 -1.33
CA GLY A 2 8.65 -20.42 0.05
C GLY A 2 9.96 -21.23 0.17
N PRO A 3 10.69 -21.13 1.30
CA PRO A 3 11.81 -22.02 1.56
C PRO A 3 11.34 -23.47 1.68
N THR A 4 12.10 -24.40 1.10
CA THR A 4 11.96 -25.82 1.41
C THR A 4 12.50 -26.04 2.82
N LEU A 5 11.60 -26.36 3.76
CA LEU A 5 11.97 -26.66 5.14
C LEU A 5 12.15 -28.17 5.31
N VAL A 6 13.15 -28.59 6.07
CA VAL A 6 13.24 -30.00 6.48
C VAL A 6 12.28 -30.28 7.64
N PRO A 7 11.77 -31.52 7.81
CA PRO A 7 10.90 -31.87 8.94
C PRO A 7 11.56 -31.53 10.28
N GLY A 8 10.92 -30.68 11.09
CA GLY A 8 11.43 -30.22 12.40
C GLY A 8 12.20 -28.88 12.36
N GLU A 9 12.41 -28.28 11.18
CA GLU A 9 13.02 -26.95 11.05
C GLU A 9 11.99 -25.84 11.29
N ASN A 10 12.35 -24.87 12.14
CA ASN A 10 11.56 -23.68 12.35
C ASN A 10 11.68 -22.77 11.11
N GLY A 11 10.62 -22.69 10.30
CA GLY A 11 10.57 -21.83 9.10
C GLY A 11 10.56 -20.33 9.36
N PHE A 12 10.64 -19.90 10.62
CA PHE A 12 10.69 -18.50 11.00
C PHE A 12 12.12 -17.99 10.97
N ASP A 13 12.43 -17.16 9.98
CA ASP A 13 13.76 -16.60 9.76
C ASP A 13 13.96 -15.21 10.40
N GLY A 14 13.18 -14.86 11.40
CA GLY A 14 13.29 -13.57 12.08
C GLY A 14 12.82 -12.39 11.23
N PHE A 15 11.88 -12.61 10.30
CA PHE A 15 11.41 -11.59 9.35
C PHE A 15 12.55 -11.10 8.43
N ALA A 16 13.48 -11.97 8.04
CA ALA A 16 14.57 -11.60 7.13
C ALA A 16 14.11 -11.48 5.66
N ARG A 17 12.88 -11.91 5.35
CA ARG A 17 12.33 -11.94 3.99
C ARG A 17 11.19 -10.93 3.77
N TYR A 18 11.00 -10.60 2.49
CA TYR A 18 9.80 -9.94 1.98
C TYR A 18 8.77 -10.98 1.55
N GLY A 19 7.49 -10.62 1.68
CA GLY A 19 6.37 -11.39 1.15
C GLY A 19 6.14 -11.13 -0.34
N PHE A 20 4.92 -11.45 -0.80
CA PHE A 20 4.46 -11.06 -2.13
C PHE A 20 4.37 -9.53 -2.26
N ARG A 21 4.46 -9.03 -3.49
CA ARG A 21 4.32 -7.60 -3.76
C ARG A 21 2.86 -7.18 -3.64
N VAL A 22 2.65 -6.04 -2.99
CA VAL A 22 1.34 -5.39 -2.85
C VAL A 22 1.37 -4.02 -3.51
N PRO A 23 0.24 -3.52 -4.03
CA PRO A 23 0.15 -2.15 -4.50
C PRO A 23 0.30 -1.17 -3.33
N PHE A 24 0.96 -0.05 -3.59
CA PHE A 24 1.09 1.06 -2.65
C PHE A 24 0.92 2.38 -3.41
N THR A 25 0.22 3.33 -2.80
CA THR A 25 0.09 4.69 -3.33
C THR A 25 0.28 5.69 -2.20
N LEU A 26 0.93 6.81 -2.51
CA LEU A 26 1.14 7.92 -1.58
C LEU A 26 0.35 9.12 -2.09
N VAL A 27 -0.63 9.56 -1.30
CA VAL A 27 -1.48 10.72 -1.61
C VAL A 27 -1.18 11.83 -0.61
N SER A 28 -0.73 12.97 -1.12
CA SER A 28 -0.30 14.11 -0.31
C SER A 28 -0.24 15.39 -1.16
N PRO A 29 -0.43 16.59 -0.58
CA PRO A 29 -0.12 17.84 -1.28
C PRO A 29 1.33 17.91 -1.79
N TRP A 30 2.26 17.18 -1.16
CA TRP A 30 3.67 17.14 -1.56
C TRP A 30 4.01 15.93 -2.43
N SER A 31 3.05 15.10 -2.85
CA SER A 31 3.37 13.96 -3.70
C SER A 31 3.77 14.43 -5.10
N ARG A 32 4.80 13.79 -5.66
CA ARG A 32 5.23 14.06 -7.04
C ARG A 32 4.16 13.60 -8.01
N ARG A 33 3.74 14.50 -8.90
CA ARG A 33 2.73 14.20 -9.93
C ARG A 33 3.28 13.18 -10.94
N ASN A 34 2.45 12.19 -11.30
CA ASN A 34 2.75 11.16 -12.30
C ASN A 34 4.08 10.44 -12.05
N TYR A 35 4.44 10.23 -10.79
CA TYR A 35 5.69 9.60 -10.40
C TYR A 35 5.47 8.19 -9.87
N VAL A 36 6.27 7.25 -10.38
CA VAL A 36 6.34 5.87 -9.89
C VAL A 36 7.77 5.65 -9.39
N SER A 37 7.91 5.32 -8.12
CA SER A 37 9.22 4.93 -7.59
C SER A 37 9.51 3.47 -7.91
N HIS A 38 10.77 3.20 -8.28
CA HIS A 38 11.29 1.86 -8.49
C HIS A 38 12.17 1.37 -7.33
N ARG A 39 12.23 2.13 -6.22
CA ARG A 39 12.93 1.70 -5.02
C ARG A 39 12.17 0.56 -4.35
N LEU A 40 12.91 -0.28 -3.63
CA LEU A 40 12.32 -1.36 -2.86
C LEU A 40 11.75 -0.82 -1.56
N PHE A 41 10.44 -0.99 -1.39
CA PHE A 41 9.72 -0.69 -0.17
C PHE A 41 9.05 -1.94 0.39
N ASP A 42 8.88 -1.95 1.70
CA ASP A 42 8.05 -2.90 2.42
C ASP A 42 7.17 -2.16 3.43
N HIS A 43 6.36 -2.89 4.20
CA HIS A 43 5.46 -2.27 5.18
C HIS A 43 6.20 -1.40 6.21
N THR A 44 7.44 -1.74 6.56
CA THR A 44 8.25 -0.97 7.52
C THR A 44 8.80 0.33 6.94
N SER A 45 8.76 0.50 5.61
CA SER A 45 9.11 1.76 4.95
C SER A 45 8.15 2.89 5.33
N ILE A 46 6.92 2.57 5.74
CA ILE A 46 5.97 3.54 6.30
C ILE A 46 6.48 4.03 7.66
N LEU A 47 6.90 3.11 8.54
CA LEU A 47 7.50 3.45 9.84
C LEU A 47 8.76 4.29 9.66
N LYS A 48 9.62 3.93 8.70
CA LYS A 48 10.81 4.71 8.39
C LYS A 48 10.51 6.15 8.01
N LEU A 49 9.44 6.39 7.25
CA LEU A 49 9.00 7.74 6.90
C LEU A 49 8.51 8.51 8.14
N VAL A 50 7.76 7.86 9.03
CA VAL A 50 7.31 8.42 10.32
C VAL A 50 8.52 8.79 11.18
N GLU A 51 9.47 7.86 11.36
CA GLU A 51 10.70 8.06 12.12
C GLU A 51 11.46 9.31 11.67
N ILE A 52 11.66 9.45 10.36
CA ILE A 52 12.37 10.61 9.82
C ILE A 52 11.59 11.90 10.05
N LYS A 53 10.27 11.89 9.84
CA LYS A 53 9.43 13.09 9.97
C LYS A 53 9.42 13.66 11.39
N TRP A 54 9.39 12.79 12.39
CA TRP A 54 9.29 13.17 13.80
C TRP A 54 10.59 12.97 14.59
N ASN A 55 11.69 12.65 13.92
CA ASN A 55 12.98 12.37 14.53
C ASN A 55 12.90 11.30 15.64
N LEU A 56 12.23 10.19 15.32
CA LEU A 56 12.09 9.05 16.23
C LEU A 56 13.17 8.00 15.95
N PRO A 57 13.62 7.25 16.97
CA PRO A 57 14.46 6.09 16.77
C PRO A 57 13.69 4.96 16.08
N ALA A 58 14.42 4.09 15.39
CA ALA A 58 13.86 2.84 14.86
C ALA A 58 13.39 1.93 16.00
N LEU A 59 12.32 1.19 15.76
CA LEU A 59 11.74 0.27 16.75
C LEU A 59 12.39 -1.12 16.67
N THR A 60 12.89 -1.50 15.51
CA THR A 60 13.53 -2.81 15.27
C THR A 60 14.73 -2.68 14.31
N PHE A 61 15.36 -3.80 13.97
CA PHE A 61 16.34 -3.82 12.88
C PHE A 61 15.71 -3.69 11.49
N ARG A 62 14.42 -4.00 11.33
CA ARG A 62 13.79 -4.08 10.00
C ARG A 62 13.46 -2.70 9.44
N ASP A 63 12.78 -1.88 10.22
CA ASP A 63 12.51 -0.46 9.95
C ASP A 63 13.80 0.37 9.93
N ALA A 64 14.78 0.06 10.80
CA ALA A 64 16.10 0.70 10.75
C ALA A 64 16.75 0.62 9.37
N ASN A 65 16.61 -0.53 8.69
CA ASN A 65 17.16 -0.83 7.35
C ASN A 65 16.16 -0.58 6.19
N ALA A 66 14.96 -0.09 6.46
CA ALA A 66 13.97 0.19 5.43
C ALA A 66 14.28 1.48 4.66
N ASN A 67 13.78 1.58 3.42
CA ASN A 67 13.90 2.80 2.62
C ASN A 67 12.80 3.79 2.99
N ALA A 68 13.17 5.06 3.19
CA ALA A 68 12.18 6.13 3.32
C ALA A 68 11.60 6.51 1.95
N MET A 69 10.28 6.73 1.90
CA MET A 69 9.52 7.07 0.68
C MET A 69 9.67 8.54 0.24
N LEU A 70 10.77 9.20 0.64
CA LEU A 70 10.98 10.63 0.40
C LEU A 70 11.16 10.97 -1.08
N ASP A 71 11.59 10.03 -1.92
CA ASP A 71 11.72 10.22 -3.36
C ASP A 71 10.38 10.39 -4.07
N MET A 72 9.28 9.99 -3.43
CA MET A 72 7.90 10.22 -3.90
C MET A 72 7.36 11.62 -3.53
N LEU A 73 8.09 12.37 -2.70
CA LEU A 73 7.68 13.68 -2.18
C LEU A 73 8.55 14.81 -2.78
N ASP A 74 7.91 15.88 -3.22
CA ASP A 74 8.55 17.17 -3.49
C ASP A 74 8.15 18.15 -2.37
N LEU A 75 9.06 18.33 -1.42
CA LEU A 75 8.85 19.18 -0.24
C LEU A 75 9.08 20.67 -0.53
N HIS A 76 9.54 21.04 -1.74
CA HIS A 76 9.76 22.43 -2.11
C HIS A 76 8.50 23.09 -2.67
N LYS A 77 7.60 22.31 -3.27
CA LYS A 77 6.38 22.84 -3.90
C LYS A 77 5.16 21.93 -3.68
N PRO A 78 4.08 22.41 -3.02
CA PRO A 78 2.84 21.65 -2.93
C PRO A 78 2.10 21.64 -4.28
N ALA A 79 1.65 20.46 -4.71
CA ALA A 79 0.89 20.23 -5.93
C ALA A 79 -0.60 20.62 -5.85
N PHE A 80 -1.16 20.71 -4.63
CA PHE A 80 -2.56 21.07 -4.35
C PHE A 80 -2.66 22.11 -3.23
N ALA A 81 -2.02 23.27 -3.42
CA ALA A 81 -2.15 24.38 -2.47
C ALA A 81 -3.61 24.87 -2.37
N GLU A 82 -4.32 24.87 -3.50
CA GLU A 82 -5.76 25.13 -3.57
C GLU A 82 -6.48 23.83 -3.97
N PRO A 83 -7.38 23.29 -3.12
CA PRO A 83 -8.07 22.05 -3.42
C PRO A 83 -9.00 22.22 -4.63
N PRO A 84 -8.97 21.31 -5.62
CA PRO A 84 -9.94 21.35 -6.71
C PRO A 84 -11.34 21.05 -6.18
N HIS A 85 -12.37 21.64 -6.80
CA HIS A 85 -13.75 21.22 -6.57
C HIS A 85 -13.93 19.78 -7.06
N LEU A 86 -14.11 18.87 -6.11
CA LEU A 86 -14.38 17.47 -6.40
C LEU A 86 -15.83 17.30 -6.83
N ALA A 87 -16.06 16.35 -7.74
CA ALA A 87 -17.40 15.91 -8.07
C ALA A 87 -18.09 15.38 -6.80
N ILE A 88 -19.40 15.60 -6.74
CA ILE A 88 -20.24 15.11 -5.64
C ILE A 88 -20.10 13.57 -5.62
N PRO A 89 -19.84 12.94 -4.46
CA PRO A 89 -19.77 11.49 -4.37
C PRO A 89 -21.04 10.85 -4.95
N ILE A 90 -20.91 9.72 -5.65
CA ILE A 90 -22.06 9.01 -6.24
C ILE A 90 -23.11 8.69 -5.17
N ALA A 91 -22.66 8.34 -3.96
CA ALA A 91 -23.50 8.15 -2.77
C ALA A 91 -24.42 9.33 -2.44
N ALA A 92 -23.98 10.56 -2.72
CA ALA A 92 -24.74 11.77 -2.46
C ALA A 92 -25.57 12.22 -3.68
N ALA A 93 -25.18 11.82 -4.89
CA ALA A 93 -25.94 12.10 -6.12
C ALA A 93 -27.09 11.11 -6.35
N ASP A 94 -26.91 9.84 -5.96
CA ASP A 94 -27.86 8.76 -6.12
C ASP A 94 -27.90 7.90 -4.85
N PRO A 95 -28.94 8.03 -4.00
CA PRO A 95 -29.10 7.24 -2.78
C PRO A 95 -29.14 5.72 -3.05
N SER A 96 -29.51 5.30 -4.27
CA SER A 96 -29.54 3.89 -4.63
C SER A 96 -28.14 3.27 -4.76
N SER A 97 -27.10 4.08 -4.96
CA SER A 97 -25.71 3.61 -5.01
C SER A 97 -25.17 3.10 -3.65
N LEU A 98 -25.85 3.44 -2.55
CA LEU A 98 -25.57 2.91 -1.21
C LEU A 98 -26.28 1.58 -0.94
N THR A 99 -27.19 1.14 -1.82
CA THR A 99 -27.88 -0.13 -1.64
C THR A 99 -26.94 -1.29 -1.93
N CYS A 100 -26.84 -2.22 -0.99
CA CYS A 100 -26.17 -3.48 -1.25
C CYS A 100 -26.95 -4.25 -2.31
N SER A 101 -26.24 -4.80 -3.30
CA SER A 101 -26.82 -5.73 -4.26
C SER A 101 -27.32 -6.98 -3.52
N THR A 102 -28.64 -7.16 -3.45
CA THR A 102 -29.29 -8.33 -2.84
C THR A 102 -29.78 -9.32 -3.89
N THR A 103 -29.28 -9.28 -5.12
CA THR A 103 -29.67 -10.15 -6.25
C THR A 103 -29.21 -11.62 -6.10
N GLY A 104 -29.02 -12.10 -4.86
CA GLY A 104 -28.59 -13.45 -4.53
C GLY A 104 -27.06 -13.58 -4.43
N PRO A 105 -26.56 -14.75 -3.99
CA PRO A 105 -25.14 -15.04 -4.03
C PRO A 105 -24.70 -14.98 -5.50
N GLY A 106 -23.72 -14.13 -5.82
CA GLY A 106 -23.18 -14.03 -7.18
C GLY A 106 -22.87 -15.42 -7.75
N THR A 107 -23.15 -15.64 -9.03
CA THR A 107 -22.95 -16.97 -9.64
C THR A 107 -21.47 -17.32 -9.59
N ILE A 108 -21.13 -18.38 -8.85
CA ILE A 108 -19.77 -18.93 -8.82
C ILE A 108 -19.44 -19.34 -10.26
N PRO A 109 -18.36 -18.80 -10.86
CA PRO A 109 -17.97 -19.20 -12.19
C PRO A 109 -17.71 -20.72 -12.23
N PRO A 110 -18.05 -21.41 -13.33
CA PRO A 110 -17.83 -22.86 -13.44
C PRO A 110 -16.37 -23.23 -13.16
N PRO A 111 -16.09 -24.44 -12.64
CA PRO A 111 -14.73 -24.94 -12.52
C PRO A 111 -14.02 -24.83 -13.88
N GLY A 112 -12.92 -24.07 -13.93
CA GLY A 112 -12.18 -23.75 -15.17
C GLY A 112 -12.25 -22.29 -15.65
N SER A 113 -13.05 -21.44 -15.00
CA SER A 113 -13.19 -20.02 -15.35
C SER A 113 -11.98 -19.12 -15.00
N VAL A 114 -10.99 -19.64 -14.28
CA VAL A 114 -9.73 -18.92 -14.04
C VAL A 114 -8.69 -19.47 -15.01
N THR A 115 -8.61 -18.85 -16.19
CA THR A 115 -7.48 -19.04 -17.10
C THR A 115 -6.35 -18.11 -16.70
N GLY A 116 -5.22 -18.69 -16.26
CA GLY A 116 -3.86 -18.13 -16.36
C GLY A 116 -3.52 -16.96 -15.47
#